data_AF-A0A2E6HQA2-F1
#
_entry.id   AF-A0A2E6HQA2-F1
#
_cell.length_a   1.000
_cell.length_b   1.000
_cell.length_c   1.000
_cell.angle_alpha   90.00
_cell.angle_beta   90.00
_cell.angle_gamma   90.00
#
_symmetry.space_group_name_H-M   'P 1'
#
loop_
_entity.id
_entity.type
_entity.pdbx_description
1 polymer ?
#
loop_
_entity_poly.entity_id
_entity_poly.type
_entity_poly.pdbx_seq_one_letter_code
_entity_poly.pdbx_strand_id
1 'polypeptide(L)'
;MRKATICLAIFLLNITPAIAIDVIEVDKKNEFPTEVTVRYVLDCMTTLGGQNEQNLYTCACRYDAIRTGMTFEHYEDGITYERNRAMPGEKGGFFRDNERGEEFYNVLLKVREKADSSCIVVKQVKRIKPTSKN
;
A
#
# COMPACT_ATOMS: atom_id res chain seq x y z
N MET A 1 -61.22 -40.83 14.41
CA MET A 1 -60.95 -39.39 14.15
C MET A 1 -59.62 -39.31 13.43
N ARG A 2 -59.64 -39.05 12.12
CA ARG A 2 -59.23 -37.78 11.48
C ARG A 2 -57.74 -37.47 11.73
N LYS A 3 -56.90 -37.18 10.74
CA LYS A 3 -56.93 -37.11 9.28
C LYS A 3 -55.45 -36.81 8.94
N ALA A 4 -54.86 -37.54 7.99
CA ALA A 4 -54.52 -36.98 6.68
C ALA A 4 -53.46 -35.87 6.77
N THR A 5 -52.23 -36.16 6.34
CA THR A 5 -51.68 -35.84 4.99
C THR A 5 -50.77 -34.62 5.08
N ILE A 6 -49.48 -34.80 4.81
CA ILE A 6 -48.79 -34.40 3.56
C ILE A 6 -48.66 -32.88 3.45
N CYS A 7 -47.46 -32.44 3.04
CA CYS A 7 -47.02 -31.05 2.81
C CYS A 7 -46.49 -30.31 4.04
N LEU A 8 -45.20 -30.48 4.33
CA LEU A 8 -44.26 -29.38 4.07
C LEU A 8 -42.83 -29.91 3.94
N ALA A 9 -42.64 -30.82 2.98
CA ALA A 9 -41.34 -31.15 2.41
C ALA A 9 -40.84 -29.98 1.53
N ILE A 10 -40.64 -28.80 2.11
CA ILE A 10 -40.06 -27.62 1.43
C ILE A 10 -39.04 -26.95 2.38
N PHE A 11 -38.08 -27.73 2.87
CA PHE A 11 -36.88 -27.20 3.52
C PHE A 11 -35.61 -27.95 3.09
N LEU A 12 -35.62 -28.51 1.86
CA LEU A 12 -34.49 -29.24 1.27
C LEU A 12 -34.16 -28.77 -0.17
N LEU A 13 -34.33 -27.49 -0.47
CA LEU A 13 -34.01 -26.93 -1.79
C LEU A 13 -33.29 -25.57 -1.74
N ASN A 14 -32.38 -25.40 -0.78
CA ASN A 14 -31.31 -24.41 -0.91
C ASN A 14 -30.01 -25.13 -1.26
N ILE A 15 -30.00 -25.81 -2.40
CA ILE A 15 -28.76 -25.99 -3.17
C ILE A 15 -28.61 -24.69 -3.94
N THR A 16 -28.14 -23.64 -3.27
CA THR A 16 -27.48 -22.57 -4.00
C THR A 16 -26.19 -23.18 -4.53
N PRO A 17 -25.89 -23.09 -5.84
CA PRO A 17 -24.55 -23.39 -6.29
C PRO A 17 -23.64 -22.42 -5.54
N ALA A 18 -22.78 -22.96 -4.69
CA ALA A 18 -21.66 -22.22 -4.14
C ALA A 18 -20.85 -21.75 -5.34
N ILE A 19 -21.08 -20.52 -5.77
CA ILE A 19 -20.15 -19.80 -6.60
C ILE A 19 -18.93 -19.67 -5.68
N ALA A 20 -17.96 -20.55 -5.87
CA ALA A 20 -16.63 -20.39 -5.31
C ALA A 20 -16.06 -19.10 -5.93
N ILE A 21 -16.36 -17.96 -5.29
CA ILE A 21 -15.53 -16.79 -5.45
C ILE A 21 -14.28 -17.18 -4.68
N ASP A 22 -13.23 -17.54 -5.41
CA ASP A 22 -11.88 -17.59 -4.84
C ASP A 22 -11.60 -16.18 -4.32
N VAL A 23 -11.89 -15.93 -3.04
CA VAL A 23 -11.43 -14.74 -2.36
C VAL A 23 -9.93 -14.95 -2.30
N ILE A 24 -9.21 -14.27 -3.20
CA ILE A 24 -7.75 -14.19 -3.12
C ILE A 24 -7.48 -13.61 -1.74
N GLU A 25 -6.99 -14.44 -0.81
CA GLU A 25 -6.51 -13.99 0.48
C GLU A 25 -5.26 -13.17 0.20
N VAL A 26 -5.45 -11.89 -0.09
CA VAL A 26 -4.38 -10.92 -0.16
C VAL A 26 -3.84 -10.83 1.25
N ASP A 27 -2.59 -11.25 1.44
CA ASP A 27 -1.86 -11.07 2.69
C ASP A 27 -1.89 -9.59 3.08
N LYS A 28 -2.85 -9.25 3.95
CA LYS A 28 -3.13 -7.88 4.39
C LYS A 28 -1.92 -7.22 5.03
N LYS A 29 -0.91 -7.97 5.49
CA LYS A 29 0.30 -7.39 6.07
C LYS A 29 1.16 -6.65 5.05
N ASN A 30 1.06 -7.02 3.78
CA ASN A 30 1.87 -6.45 2.70
C ASN A 30 1.11 -5.45 1.83
N GLU A 31 -0.19 -5.24 2.07
CA GLU A 31 -0.99 -4.29 1.32
C GLU A 31 -0.99 -2.91 1.99
N PHE A 32 -0.40 -1.94 1.30
CA PHE A 32 -0.46 -0.56 1.72
C PHE A 32 -1.83 0.03 1.36
N PRO A 33 -2.46 0.79 2.27
CA PRO A 33 -3.71 1.49 1.96
C PRO A 33 -3.55 2.43 0.76
N THR A 34 -4.55 2.49 -0.11
CA THR A 34 -4.55 3.37 -1.29
C THR A 34 -4.24 4.82 -0.96
N GLU A 35 -4.73 5.31 0.17
CA GLU A 35 -4.50 6.67 0.63
C GLU A 35 -3.02 6.94 0.95
N VAL A 36 -2.31 5.96 1.52
CA VAL A 36 -0.85 6.02 1.77
C VAL A 36 -0.09 5.99 0.44
N THR A 37 -0.49 5.12 -0.49
CA THR A 37 0.10 5.04 -1.83
C THR A 37 0.05 6.36 -2.56
N VAL A 38 -1.15 6.93 -2.67
CA VAL A 38 -1.38 8.17 -3.42
C VAL A 38 -0.66 9.33 -2.74
N ARG A 39 -0.72 9.42 -1.40
CA ARG A 39 -0.04 10.50 -0.67
C ARG A 39 1.48 10.44 -0.84
N TYR A 40 2.09 9.26 -0.73
CA TYR A 40 3.52 9.10 -0.98
C TYR A 40 3.91 9.61 -2.37
N VAL A 41 3.15 9.22 -3.41
CA VAL A 41 3.42 9.65 -4.78
C VAL A 41 3.30 11.17 -4.93
N LEU A 42 2.28 11.78 -4.34
CA LEU A 42 2.10 13.24 -4.35
C LEU A 42 3.24 13.99 -3.65
N ASP A 43 3.68 13.51 -2.49
CA ASP A 43 4.77 14.12 -1.72
C ASP A 43 6.12 13.98 -2.45
N CYS A 44 6.37 12.81 -3.04
CA CYS A 44 7.54 12.57 -3.88
C CYS A 44 7.54 13.49 -5.11
N MET A 45 6.41 13.63 -5.81
CA MET A 45 6.30 14.51 -6.98
C MET A 45 6.54 15.98 -6.60
N THR A 46 6.03 16.40 -5.45
CA THR A 46 6.27 17.74 -4.89
C THR A 46 7.75 17.97 -4.64
N THR A 47 8.44 16.99 -4.04
CA THR A 47 9.89 17.03 -3.80
C THR A 47 10.69 17.10 -5.10
N LEU A 48 10.24 16.43 -6.17
CA LEU A 48 10.87 16.46 -7.49
C LEU A 48 10.49 17.68 -8.35
N GLY A 49 9.81 18.68 -7.79
CA GLY A 49 9.53 19.95 -8.45
C GLY A 49 8.18 20.02 -9.19
N GLY A 50 7.22 19.14 -8.87
CA GLY A 50 5.82 19.31 -9.22
C GLY A 50 5.14 18.09 -9.86
N GLN A 51 3.85 18.27 -10.18
CA GLN A 51 3.00 17.20 -10.71
C GLN A 51 3.08 17.11 -12.24
N ASN A 52 3.98 16.27 -12.75
CA ASN A 52 4.15 15.96 -14.17
C ASN A 52 4.33 14.45 -14.39
N GLU A 53 4.23 13.98 -15.64
CA GLU A 53 4.32 12.54 -15.96
C GLU A 53 5.67 11.95 -15.57
N GLN A 54 6.77 12.67 -15.78
CA GLN A 54 8.12 12.22 -15.44
C GLN A 54 8.25 11.89 -13.95
N ASN A 55 7.77 12.80 -13.10
CA ASN A 55 7.79 12.64 -11.66
C ASN A 55 6.81 11.53 -11.24
N LEU A 56 5.66 11.41 -11.88
CA LEU A 56 4.72 10.29 -11.63
C LEU A 56 5.40 8.93 -11.84
N TYR A 57 6.06 8.70 -12.97
CA TYR A 57 6.75 7.42 -13.23
C TYR A 57 7.90 7.19 -12.25
N THR A 58 8.67 8.22 -11.93
CA THR A 58 9.76 8.13 -10.96
C THR A 58 9.23 7.73 -9.58
N CYS A 59 8.21 8.43 -9.09
CA CYS A 59 7.65 8.24 -7.76
C CYS A 59 6.87 6.93 -7.62
N ALA A 60 6.16 6.49 -8.67
CA ALA A 60 5.51 5.19 -8.71
C ALA A 60 6.55 4.05 -8.56
N CYS A 61 7.66 4.11 -9.30
CA CYS A 61 8.73 3.12 -9.18
C CYS A 61 9.33 3.08 -7.77
N ARG A 62 9.61 4.25 -7.18
CA ARG A 62 10.16 4.34 -5.82
C ARG A 62 9.19 3.79 -4.77
N TYR A 63 7.91 4.08 -4.94
CA TYR A 63 6.87 3.54 -4.08
C TYR A 63 6.81 2.00 -4.17
N ASP A 64 6.84 1.42 -5.37
CA ASP A 64 6.82 -0.03 -5.56
C ASP A 64 8.05 -0.72 -4.96
N ALA A 65 9.22 -0.07 -5.03
CA ALA A 65 10.42 -0.53 -4.36
C ALA A 65 10.27 -0.52 -2.82
N ILE A 66 9.60 0.49 -2.26
CA ILE A 66 9.28 0.55 -0.82
C ILE A 66 8.31 -0.56 -0.43
N ARG A 67 7.21 -0.70 -1.17
CA ARG A 67 6.18 -1.72 -0.92
C ARG A 67 6.73 -3.14 -0.98
N THR A 68 7.74 -3.37 -1.82
CA THR A 68 8.42 -4.68 -1.93
C THR A 68 9.48 -4.87 -0.83
N GLY A 69 10.04 -3.78 -0.31
CA GLY A 69 11.15 -3.81 0.65
C GLY A 69 10.73 -3.99 2.11
N MET A 70 9.48 -3.68 2.47
CA MET A 70 8.98 -3.78 3.84
C MET A 70 7.44 -3.87 3.90
N THR A 71 6.93 -4.39 5.01
CA THR A 71 5.49 -4.47 5.29
C THR A 71 4.91 -3.07 5.59
N PHE A 72 3.60 -2.91 5.49
CA PHE A 72 2.96 -1.63 5.82
C PHE A 72 3.13 -1.25 7.29
N GLU A 73 3.02 -2.21 8.21
CA GLU A 73 3.23 -2.00 9.66
C GLU A 73 4.63 -1.43 9.94
N HIS A 74 5.67 -2.04 9.37
CA HIS A 74 7.04 -1.56 9.57
C HIS A 74 7.26 -0.20 8.90
N TYR A 75 6.61 0.05 7.76
CA TYR A 75 6.68 1.35 7.08
C TYR A 75 6.07 2.44 7.96
N GLU A 76 4.89 2.19 8.54
CA GLU A 76 4.22 3.11 9.46
C GLU A 76 5.06 3.37 10.72
N ASP A 77 5.60 2.33 11.35
CA ASP A 77 6.50 2.45 12.50
C ASP A 77 7.73 3.31 12.15
N GLY A 78 8.36 3.05 11.00
CA GLY A 78 9.55 3.76 10.53
C GLY A 78 9.31 5.24 10.22
N ILE A 79 8.24 5.58 9.49
CA ILE A 79 7.89 7.00 9.21
C ILE A 79 7.44 7.74 10.47
N THR A 80 6.80 7.04 11.41
CA THR A 80 6.36 7.60 12.68
C THR A 80 7.56 7.95 13.55
N TYR A 81 8.53 7.03 13.63
CA TYR A 81 9.81 7.28 14.28
C TYR A 81 10.54 8.46 13.64
N GLU A 82 10.68 8.48 12.30
CA GLU A 82 11.32 9.56 11.55
C GLU A 82 10.72 10.93 11.86
N ARG A 83 9.40 11.04 11.84
CA ARG A 83 8.70 12.31 12.12
C ARG A 83 8.87 12.76 13.56
N ASN A 84 8.71 11.83 14.51
CA ASN A 84 8.59 12.19 15.92
C ASN A 84 9.95 12.33 16.62
N ARG A 85 10.99 11.60 16.18
CA ARG A 85 12.36 11.77 16.70
C ARG A 85 12.92 13.18 16.49
N ALA A 86 12.44 13.87 15.46
CA ALA A 86 12.82 15.23 15.11
C ALA A 86 12.24 16.29 16.06
N MET A 87 11.29 15.92 16.93
CA MET A 87 10.76 16.85 17.93
C MET A 87 11.84 17.24 18.96
N PRO A 88 11.92 18.52 19.34
CA PRO A 88 12.84 18.95 20.38
C PRO A 88 12.39 18.52 21.78
N GLY A 89 13.35 18.49 22.71
CA GLY A 89 13.10 18.22 24.13
C GLY A 89 12.80 16.76 24.46
N GLU A 90 12.23 16.55 25.66
CA GLU A 90 11.92 15.23 26.22
C GLU A 90 10.89 14.46 25.39
N LYS A 91 9.93 15.16 24.76
CA LYS A 91 8.92 14.54 23.88
C LYS A 91 9.55 13.81 22.70
N GLY A 92 10.59 14.39 22.09
CA GLY A 92 11.36 13.68 21.06
C GLY A 92 12.33 12.65 21.63
N GLY A 93 12.77 12.82 22.88
CA GLY A 93 13.63 11.88 23.59
C GLY A 93 12.97 10.51 23.69
N PHE A 94 11.70 10.48 24.10
CA PHE A 94 10.90 9.26 24.14
C PHE A 94 10.90 8.46 22.82
N PHE A 95 10.85 9.15 21.68
CA PHE A 95 10.93 8.47 20.38
C PHE A 95 12.36 8.06 20.03
N ARG A 96 13.36 8.86 20.34
CA ARG A 96 14.78 8.51 20.10
C ARG A 96 15.20 7.25 20.86
N ASP A 97 14.64 7.02 22.04
CA ASP A 97 14.94 5.86 22.90
C ASP A 97 14.11 4.60 22.52
N ASN A 98 13.25 4.67 21.50
CA ASN A 98 12.45 3.53 21.03
C ASN A 98 13.24 2.66 20.04
N GLU A 99 13.80 1.55 20.53
CA GLU A 99 14.62 0.62 19.73
C GLU A 99 13.88 0.02 18.52
N ARG A 100 12.63 -0.40 18.69
CA ARG A 100 11.82 -0.98 17.59
C ARG A 100 11.57 0.04 16.48
N GLY A 101 11.25 1.28 16.85
CA GLY A 101 11.05 2.36 15.89
C GLY A 101 12.34 2.69 15.14
N GLU A 102 13.48 2.68 15.84
CA GLU A 102 14.80 2.87 15.22
C GLU A 102 15.13 1.74 14.24
N GLU A 103 14.86 0.49 14.58
CA GLU A 103 15.06 -0.68 13.72
C GLU A 103 14.33 -0.50 12.38
N PHE A 104 13.03 -0.22 12.41
CA PHE A 104 12.24 -0.08 11.18
C PHE A 104 12.54 1.22 10.42
N TYR A 105 12.94 2.28 11.12
CA TYR A 105 13.48 3.47 10.47
C TYR A 105 14.76 3.14 9.68
N ASN A 106 15.66 2.35 10.25
CA ASN A 106 16.88 1.92 9.55
C ASN A 106 16.59 1.03 8.34
N VAL A 107 15.58 0.16 8.42
CA VAL A 107 15.08 -0.60 7.26
C VAL A 107 14.53 0.36 6.20
N LEU A 108 13.70 1.32 6.59
CA LEU A 108 13.13 2.33 5.69
C LEU A 108 14.21 3.13 4.95
N LEU A 109 15.29 3.54 5.63
CA LEU A 109 16.41 4.23 5.00
C LEU A 109 17.08 3.37 3.92
N LYS A 110 17.37 2.09 4.21
CA LYS A 110 17.98 1.16 3.24
C LYS A 110 17.08 0.95 2.03
N VAL A 111 15.78 0.83 2.25
CA VAL A 111 14.79 0.65 1.18
C VAL A 111 14.67 1.90 0.32
N ARG A 112 14.68 3.10 0.92
CA ARG A 112 14.71 4.38 0.18
C ARG A 112 15.98 4.54 -0.65
N GLU A 113 17.15 4.21 -0.10
CA GLU A 113 18.42 4.22 -0.85
C GLU A 113 18.37 3.28 -2.05
N LYS A 114 17.89 2.04 -1.84
CA LYS A 114 17.68 1.08 -2.92
C LYS A 114 16.73 1.66 -3.97
N ALA A 115 15.59 2.20 -3.56
CA ALA A 115 14.61 2.81 -4.44
C ALA A 115 15.21 3.96 -5.27
N ASP A 116 16.00 4.85 -4.67
CA ASP A 116 16.65 5.95 -5.36
C ASP A 116 17.68 5.47 -6.39
N SER A 117 18.41 4.39 -6.08
CA SER A 117 19.40 3.79 -6.99
C SER A 117 18.76 3.04 -8.17
N SER A 118 17.65 2.34 -7.94
CA SER A 118 16.97 1.54 -8.97
C SER A 118 15.97 2.35 -9.80
N CYS A 119 15.40 3.40 -9.21
CA CYS A 119 14.38 4.25 -9.80
C CYS A 119 14.91 5.68 -9.96
N ILE A 120 15.77 5.85 -10.97
CA ILE A 120 16.34 7.15 -11.34
C ILE A 120 15.27 8.12 -11.86
N VAL A 121 15.53 9.43 -11.74
CA VAL A 121 14.61 10.48 -12.19
C VAL A 121 14.41 10.40 -13.70
N VAL A 122 13.18 10.13 -14.11
CA VAL A 122 12.76 10.14 -15.51
C VAL A 122 12.88 11.57 -16.04
N LYS A 123 13.48 11.72 -17.24
CA LYS A 123 13.65 13.04 -17.86
C LYS A 123 12.60 13.35 -18.92
N GLN A 124 12.10 12.33 -19.62
CA GLN A 124 11.16 12.49 -20.72
C GLN A 124 10.22 11.29 -20.78
N VAL A 125 8.94 11.56 -21.06
CA VAL A 125 7.93 10.54 -21.34
C VAL A 125 7.42 10.79 -22.76
N LYS A 126 7.45 9.75 -23.60
CA LYS A 126 6.89 9.81 -24.96
C LYS A 126 5.61 8.97 -25.00
N ARG A 127 4.47 9.65 -25.01
CA ARG A 127 3.16 9.02 -25.21
C ARG A 127 2.99 8.70 -26.70
N ILE A 128 2.71 7.43 -27.01
CA ILE A 128 2.30 7.04 -28.37
C ILE A 128 0.82 7.40 -28.53
N LYS A 129 0.45 8.02 -29.65
CA LYS A 129 -0.96 8.32 -29.94
C LYS A 129 -1.76 7.02 -30.02
N PRO A 130 -2.97 6.95 -29.42
CA PRO A 130 -3.85 5.80 -29.60
C PRO A 130 -4.09 5.55 -31.08
N THR A 131 -3.91 4.30 -31.53
CA THR A 131 -4.19 3.87 -32.90
C THR A 131 -5.68 3.64 -33.17
N SER A 132 -6.50 3.64 -32.11
CA SER A 132 -7.95 3.48 -32.21
C SER A 132 -8.61 4.77 -32.68
N LYS A 133 -9.13 4.77 -33.91
CA LYS A 133 -10.14 5.73 -34.35
C LYS A 133 -11.49 5.24 -33.85
N ASN A 134 -11.91 5.72 -32.68
CA ASN A 134 -13.34 5.79 -32.36
C ASN A 134 -13.78 7.22 -32.58
#